data_AF-A0AAD1T8J8-F1
#
_entry.id   AF-A0AAD1T8J8-F1
#
_cell.length_a   1.000
_cell.length_b   1.000
_cell.length_c   1.000
_cell.angle_alpha   90.00
_cell.angle_beta   90.00
_cell.angle_gamma   90.00
#
_symmetry.space_group_name_H-M   'P 1'
#
loop_
_entity.id
_entity.type
_entity.pdbx_description
1 polymer ?
#
loop_
_entity_poly.entity_id
_entity_poly.type
_entity_poly.pdbx_seq_one_letter_code
_entity_poly.pdbx_strand_id
1 'polypeptide(L)'
;MGKRKKNLENAPEAEDSEKKHSKRTQQSPGEQKKNSRKKLGHAPSGGKSVQRTRVTFQKPLTVGVLEHVESCMETAMLSVLSRKISLRQLIQEQLISLTQRFLRQCKNAKFPSTKLNNLKSLKRNLLQEQRITQELEETMHSLDCELEKAVENAQTTKDSIVLLEEKIENLEQEASGSDTINVIASKSDGLQLPKVSYEVPTMQENFQNLKNPSMLLKELRVIQSTPVAVDLCRIIEKSYSVIDAM
;
A
#
# COMPACT_ATOMS: atom_id res chain seq x y z
N MET A 1 49.86 -4.02 -11.99
CA MET A 1 50.15 -4.36 -10.58
C MET A 1 49.09 -3.70 -9.72
N GLY A 2 48.39 -4.28 -8.76
CA GLY A 2 48.32 -5.63 -8.25
C GLY A 2 47.30 -5.65 -7.09
N LYS A 3 46.41 -6.66 -7.10
CA LYS A 3 45.78 -7.38 -5.96
C LYS A 3 44.85 -6.57 -5.02
N ARG A 4 43.51 -6.74 -5.06
CA ARG A 4 42.64 -7.84 -4.55
C ARG A 4 42.92 -8.31 -3.10
N LYS A 5 41.89 -8.22 -2.24
CA LYS A 5 41.24 -9.27 -1.38
C LYS A 5 40.14 -8.58 -0.53
N LYS A 6 38.83 -8.91 -0.62
CA LYS A 6 38.07 -10.11 -0.15
C LYS A 6 38.37 -10.42 1.34
N ASN A 7 37.45 -10.69 2.27
CA ASN A 7 36.01 -11.02 2.26
C ASN A 7 35.56 -11.23 3.74
N LEU A 8 34.24 -11.42 3.93
CA LEU A 8 33.55 -12.29 4.93
C LEU A 8 33.24 -11.78 6.36
N GLU A 9 31.96 -11.49 6.58
CA GLU A 9 30.99 -12.27 7.37
C GLU A 9 31.35 -12.75 8.80
N ASN A 10 30.61 -12.28 9.81
CA ASN A 10 29.79 -13.08 10.75
C ASN A 10 29.40 -12.26 12.01
N ALA A 11 28.14 -12.38 12.42
CA ALA A 11 27.67 -12.10 13.78
C ALA A 11 28.16 -13.23 14.73
N PRO A 12 28.25 -13.00 16.07
CA PRO A 12 27.09 -13.30 16.93
C PRO A 12 26.96 -12.40 18.19
N GLU A 13 25.95 -12.76 18.98
CA GLU A 13 25.35 -12.17 20.19
C GLU A 13 26.25 -11.82 21.39
N ALA A 14 25.62 -11.06 22.31
CA ALA A 14 25.65 -11.20 23.77
C ALA A 14 26.41 -10.14 24.61
N GLU A 15 25.58 -9.38 25.34
CA GLU A 15 25.64 -9.03 26.77
C GLU A 15 26.73 -8.10 27.36
N ASP A 16 26.18 -7.09 28.05
CA ASP A 16 26.49 -6.58 29.39
C ASP A 16 27.94 -6.23 29.77
N SER A 17 28.11 -5.01 30.27
CA SER A 17 28.86 -4.71 31.51
C SER A 17 29.15 -3.22 31.65
N GLU A 18 28.69 -2.68 32.77
CA GLU A 18 29.10 -1.43 33.40
C GLU A 18 30.64 -1.19 33.43
N LYS A 19 31.06 0.08 33.32
CA LYS A 19 31.93 0.76 34.33
C LYS A 19 32.33 2.20 33.96
N LYS A 20 31.83 3.12 34.79
CA LYS A 20 32.53 4.22 35.51
C LYS A 20 33.94 4.65 35.03
N HIS A 21 34.11 5.96 34.86
CA HIS A 21 35.14 6.79 35.53
C HIS A 21 34.74 8.28 35.44
N SER A 22 34.47 9.02 36.53
CA SER A 22 35.29 9.41 37.69
C SER A 22 36.06 10.71 37.49
N LYS A 23 35.66 11.75 38.26
CA LYS A 23 36.48 12.70 39.05
C LYS A 23 35.49 13.68 39.74
N ARG A 24 35.07 13.47 41.00
CA ARG A 24 35.77 13.57 42.31
C ARG A 24 36.11 15.03 42.69
N THR A 25 35.22 15.73 43.42
CA THR A 25 35.27 16.11 44.88
C THR A 25 35.85 17.54 45.05
N GLN A 26 35.43 18.42 45.97
CA GLN A 26 35.07 18.34 47.40
C GLN A 26 34.14 19.55 47.73
N GLN A 27 33.01 19.43 48.48
CA GLN A 27 32.87 19.54 49.95
C GLN A 27 33.33 20.91 50.51
N SER A 28 32.63 21.69 51.36
CA SER A 28 31.52 21.45 52.32
C SER A 28 30.90 22.78 52.82
N PRO A 29 29.76 22.74 53.54
CA PRO A 29 29.01 23.89 54.07
C PRO A 29 29.26 24.16 55.57
N GLY A 30 28.89 25.35 56.07
CA GLY A 30 28.93 25.67 57.50
C GLY A 30 28.29 27.02 57.84
N GLU A 31 27.61 27.06 58.97
CA GLU A 31 26.48 27.93 59.34
C GLU A 31 26.79 29.25 60.09
N GLN A 32 25.78 30.13 60.07
CA GLN A 32 25.30 31.06 61.13
C GLN A 32 26.16 32.25 61.61
N LYS A 33 25.55 33.46 61.52
CA LYS A 33 25.40 34.35 62.68
C LYS A 33 24.23 35.34 62.54
N LYS A 34 23.31 35.27 63.51
CA LYS A 34 22.26 36.27 63.80
C LYS A 34 22.90 37.55 64.34
N ASN A 35 22.27 38.70 64.09
CA ASN A 35 22.06 39.74 65.10
C ASN A 35 20.95 40.71 64.69
N SER A 36 20.02 40.91 65.62
CA SER A 36 18.85 41.79 65.55
C SER A 36 19.06 42.99 66.46
N ARG A 37 18.69 44.21 66.02
CA ARG A 37 18.17 45.27 66.92
C ARG A 37 17.38 46.34 66.14
N LYS A 38 16.16 46.59 66.63
CA LYS A 38 15.16 47.58 66.23
C LYS A 38 15.64 49.03 66.43
N LYS A 39 15.14 49.99 65.63
CA LYS A 39 14.38 51.18 66.09
C LYS A 39 13.65 51.92 64.95
N LEU A 40 12.33 52.06 65.16
CA LEU A 40 11.37 53.11 64.80
C LEU A 40 11.68 54.15 63.70
N GLY A 41 10.73 54.33 62.77
CA GLY A 41 10.54 55.58 62.03
C GLY A 41 9.58 55.48 60.83
N HIS A 42 8.28 55.66 61.09
CA HIS A 42 7.19 56.08 60.17
C HIS A 42 6.99 55.40 58.79
N ALA A 43 5.80 54.80 58.62
CA ALA A 43 5.09 54.80 57.33
C ALA A 43 4.34 56.15 57.18
N PRO A 44 4.05 56.64 55.96
CA PRO A 44 2.92 56.05 55.23
C PRO A 44 3.13 55.87 53.72
N SER A 45 2.27 55.01 53.20
CA SER A 45 1.83 54.79 51.83
C SER A 45 2.18 55.88 50.80
N GLY A 46 2.68 55.42 49.65
CA GLY A 46 2.79 56.24 48.45
C GLY A 46 3.15 55.41 47.23
N GLY A 47 2.41 54.33 46.97
CA GLY A 47 2.60 53.55 45.75
C GLY A 47 2.30 54.42 44.53
N LYS A 48 3.31 54.72 43.72
CA LYS A 48 3.13 55.23 42.35
C LYS A 48 4.18 54.64 41.41
N SER A 49 3.69 53.69 40.63
CA SER A 49 3.89 53.59 39.18
C SER A 49 5.33 53.33 38.69
N VAL A 50 5.71 52.05 38.66
CA VAL A 50 6.63 51.59 37.63
C VAL A 50 5.84 51.52 36.33
N GLN A 51 5.78 52.63 35.59
CA GLN A 51 5.40 52.59 34.18
C GLN A 51 6.49 51.83 33.43
N ARG A 52 6.30 50.50 33.31
CA ARG A 52 6.91 49.74 32.22
C ARG A 52 6.19 50.18 30.94
N THR A 53 6.67 51.26 30.33
CA THR A 53 6.40 51.56 28.93
C THR A 53 6.96 50.41 28.10
N ARG A 54 6.13 49.40 27.81
CA ARG A 54 6.37 48.49 26.69
C ARG A 54 6.30 49.35 25.45
N VAL A 55 7.44 49.83 24.97
CA VAL A 55 7.58 50.35 23.62
C VAL A 55 7.27 49.19 22.69
N THR A 56 6.00 49.07 22.31
CA THR A 56 5.61 48.23 21.17
C THR A 56 6.26 48.89 19.98
N PHE A 57 7.28 48.24 19.41
CA PHE A 57 7.93 48.70 18.19
C PHE A 57 6.91 48.67 17.06
N GLN A 58 6.17 49.76 16.95
CA GLN A 58 5.24 50.05 15.88
C GLN A 58 6.07 50.52 14.69
N LYS A 59 6.10 49.73 13.62
CA LYS A 59 6.80 50.09 12.38
C LYS A 59 5.78 50.42 11.29
N PRO A 60 6.05 51.43 10.44
CA PRO A 60 5.30 51.61 9.21
C PRO A 60 5.49 50.38 8.32
N LEU A 61 4.51 50.10 7.46
CA LEU A 61 4.61 49.02 6.47
C LEU A 61 5.86 49.21 5.60
N THR A 62 6.60 48.13 5.37
CA THR A 62 7.71 48.10 4.41
C THR A 62 7.19 48.32 3.00
N VAL A 63 7.95 49.03 2.16
CA VAL A 63 7.57 49.37 0.77
C VAL A 63 7.11 48.13 -0.03
N GLY A 64 7.84 47.00 0.06
CA GLY A 64 7.46 45.78 -0.66
C GLY A 64 6.13 45.16 -0.24
N VAL A 65 5.66 45.40 1.00
CA VAL A 65 4.32 44.94 1.42
C VAL A 65 3.24 45.87 0.86
N LEU A 66 3.52 47.17 0.74
CA LEU A 66 2.61 48.11 0.08
C LEU A 66 2.48 47.80 -1.41
N GLU A 67 3.57 47.52 -2.11
CA GLU A 67 3.58 47.09 -3.52
C GLU A 67 2.79 45.78 -3.72
N HIS A 68 2.95 44.82 -2.80
CA HIS A 68 2.17 43.58 -2.86
C HIS A 68 0.68 43.81 -2.65
N VAL A 69 0.30 44.67 -1.69
CA VAL A 69 -1.11 45.04 -1.45
C VAL A 69 -1.68 45.77 -2.66
N GLU A 70 -0.92 46.70 -3.26
CA GLU A 70 -1.29 47.40 -4.49
C GLU A 70 -1.55 46.41 -5.64
N SER A 71 -0.62 45.47 -5.88
CA SER A 71 -0.77 44.41 -6.89
C SER A 71 -2.00 43.52 -6.66
N CYS A 72 -2.29 43.15 -5.41
CA CYS A 72 -3.50 42.40 -5.06
C CYS A 72 -4.77 43.20 -5.35
N MET A 73 -4.78 44.50 -5.05
CA MET A 73 -5.91 45.38 -5.34
C MET A 73 -6.11 45.60 -6.84
N GLU A 74 -5.03 45.78 -7.61
CA GLU A 74 -5.07 45.84 -9.07
C GLU A 74 -5.67 44.58 -9.69
N THR A 75 -5.22 43.41 -9.23
CA THR A 75 -5.75 42.11 -9.68
C THR A 75 -7.25 41.97 -9.34
N ALA A 76 -7.65 42.36 -8.14
CA ALA A 76 -9.06 42.35 -7.74
C ALA A 76 -9.90 43.34 -8.56
N MET A 77 -9.39 44.54 -8.83
CA MET A 77 -10.05 45.52 -9.70
C MET A 77 -10.23 44.98 -11.12
N LEU A 78 -9.21 44.35 -11.69
CA LEU A 78 -9.31 43.72 -13.02
C LEU A 78 -10.37 42.61 -13.05
N SER A 79 -10.49 41.82 -11.98
CA SER A 79 -11.52 40.78 -11.84
C SER A 79 -12.95 41.34 -11.75
N VAL A 80 -13.12 42.51 -11.12
CA VAL A 80 -14.42 43.20 -11.08
C VAL A 80 -14.73 43.85 -12.43
N LEU A 81 -13.76 44.52 -13.05
CA LEU A 81 -13.92 45.25 -14.30
C LEU A 81 -13.98 44.34 -15.53
N SER A 82 -13.64 43.06 -15.42
CA SER A 82 -13.78 42.07 -16.51
C SER A 82 -15.23 41.59 -16.68
N ARG A 83 -16.10 41.82 -15.69
CA ARG A 83 -17.53 41.50 -15.77
C ARG A 83 -18.26 42.51 -16.66
N LYS A 84 -19.31 42.07 -17.37
CA LYS A 84 -20.16 42.95 -18.20
C LYS A 84 -20.98 43.88 -17.28
N ILE A 85 -20.49 45.09 -17.06
CA ILE A 85 -21.13 46.09 -16.19
C ILE A 85 -21.43 47.36 -17.01
N SER A 86 -22.65 47.88 -16.89
CA SER A 86 -23.17 49.03 -17.67
C SER A 86 -22.56 50.39 -17.27
N LEU A 87 -21.80 50.46 -16.17
CA LEU A 87 -21.17 51.68 -15.64
C LEU A 87 -19.66 51.50 -15.36
N ARG A 88 -18.96 50.79 -16.24
CA ARG A 88 -17.55 50.39 -16.06
C ARG A 88 -16.61 51.56 -15.73
N GLN A 89 -16.75 52.70 -16.42
CA GLN A 89 -15.88 53.87 -16.23
C GLN A 89 -16.07 54.54 -14.86
N LEU A 90 -17.32 54.79 -14.46
CA LEU A 90 -17.63 55.36 -13.14
C LEU A 90 -17.15 54.45 -12.01
N ILE A 91 -17.35 53.13 -12.15
CA ILE A 91 -16.91 52.13 -11.17
C ILE A 91 -15.37 52.10 -11.10
N GLN A 92 -14.68 52.21 -12.23
CA GLN A 92 -13.23 52.27 -12.29
C GLN A 92 -12.67 53.50 -11.56
N GLU A 93 -13.23 54.69 -11.79
CA GLU A 93 -12.81 55.92 -11.09
C GLU A 93 -13.00 55.82 -9.56
N GLN A 94 -14.15 55.30 -9.13
CA GLN A 94 -14.43 55.10 -7.71
C GLN A 94 -13.49 54.05 -7.09
N LEU A 95 -13.22 52.96 -7.79
CA LEU A 95 -12.29 51.92 -7.33
C LEU A 95 -10.86 52.45 -7.23
N ILE A 96 -10.39 53.24 -8.19
CA ILE A 96 -9.06 53.86 -8.14
C ILE A 96 -8.95 54.80 -6.94
N SER A 97 -9.94 55.68 -6.75
CA SER A 97 -9.98 56.61 -5.61
C SER A 97 -9.98 55.88 -4.26
N LEU A 98 -10.77 54.80 -4.15
CA LEU A 98 -10.83 53.95 -2.97
C LEU A 98 -9.48 53.26 -2.70
N THR A 99 -8.86 52.69 -3.74
CA THR A 99 -7.55 52.04 -3.66
C THR A 99 -6.47 53.01 -3.20
N GLN A 100 -6.40 54.21 -3.77
CA GLN A 100 -5.44 55.24 -3.35
C GLN A 100 -5.67 55.68 -1.89
N ARG A 101 -6.93 55.85 -1.47
CA ARG A 101 -7.26 56.21 -0.09
C ARG A 101 -6.84 55.11 0.89
N PHE A 102 -7.06 53.85 0.52
CA PHE A 102 -6.66 52.70 1.31
C PHE A 102 -5.14 52.59 1.42
N LEU A 103 -4.41 52.67 0.31
CA LEU A 103 -2.94 52.63 0.31
C LEU A 103 -2.33 53.76 1.15
N ARG A 104 -2.92 54.97 1.12
CA ARG A 104 -2.52 56.08 1.99
C ARG A 104 -2.73 55.77 3.47
N GLN A 105 -3.83 55.10 3.82
CA GLN A 105 -4.07 54.66 5.20
C GLN A 105 -3.07 53.59 5.62
N CYS A 106 -2.79 52.60 4.76
CA CYS A 106 -1.77 51.58 5.02
C CYS A 106 -0.39 52.21 5.26
N LYS A 107 0.02 53.18 4.42
CA LYS A 107 1.30 53.89 4.58
C LYS A 107 1.44 54.61 5.93
N ASN A 108 0.34 55.18 6.42
CA ASN A 108 0.31 55.93 7.69
C ASN A 108 0.01 55.05 8.91
N ALA A 109 -0.51 53.84 8.69
CA ALA A 109 -0.84 52.91 9.74
C ALA A 109 0.43 52.30 10.33
N LYS A 110 0.49 52.33 11.66
CA LYS A 110 1.58 51.78 12.46
C LYS A 110 1.19 50.39 12.90
N PHE A 111 1.90 49.37 12.42
CA PHE A 111 1.61 47.99 12.77
C PHE A 111 2.58 47.52 13.85
N PRO A 112 2.12 46.72 14.82
CA PRO A 112 3.04 46.05 15.73
C PRO A 112 4.00 45.23 14.86
N SER A 113 5.31 45.43 15.01
CA SER A 113 6.28 44.55 14.35
C SER A 113 6.11 43.17 14.98
N THR A 114 5.28 42.34 14.35
CA THR A 114 5.14 40.93 14.68
C THR A 114 6.55 40.34 14.74
N LYS A 115 6.82 39.53 15.77
CA LYS A 115 8.13 38.90 15.97
C LYS A 115 8.48 38.19 14.66
N LEU A 116 9.43 38.73 13.89
CA LEU A 116 9.84 38.28 12.55
C LEU A 116 10.11 36.76 12.51
N ASN A 117 10.48 36.18 13.65
CA ASN A 117 10.65 34.75 13.86
C ASN A 117 9.37 33.94 13.55
N ASN A 118 8.18 34.46 13.85
CA ASN A 118 6.90 33.81 13.55
C ASN A 118 6.61 33.79 12.04
N LEU A 119 7.02 34.83 11.31
CA LEU A 119 6.87 34.87 9.85
C LEU A 119 7.89 33.94 9.17
N LYS A 120 9.11 33.85 9.73
CA LYS A 120 10.13 32.88 9.28
C LYS A 120 9.69 31.44 9.53
N SER A 121 9.04 31.15 10.66
CA SER A 121 8.47 29.82 10.92
C SER A 121 7.31 29.53 9.98
N LEU A 122 6.42 30.49 9.73
CA LEU A 122 5.33 30.33 8.76
C LEU A 122 5.86 30.05 7.35
N LYS A 123 6.86 30.81 6.89
CA LYS A 123 7.52 30.57 5.58
C LYS A 123 8.16 29.18 5.51
N ARG A 124 8.82 28.73 6.58
CA ARG A 124 9.41 27.38 6.63
C ARG A 124 8.32 26.31 6.55
N ASN A 125 7.24 26.47 7.31
CA ASN A 125 6.11 25.54 7.29
C ASN A 125 5.45 25.51 5.91
N LEU A 126 5.27 26.66 5.25
CA LEU A 126 4.73 26.74 3.89
C LEU A 126 5.61 25.98 2.89
N LEU A 127 6.94 26.16 2.95
CA LEU A 127 7.86 25.43 2.08
C LEU A 127 7.87 23.92 2.38
N GLN A 128 7.69 23.53 3.64
CA GLN A 128 7.57 22.13 4.02
C GLN A 128 6.27 21.52 3.46
N GLU A 129 5.14 22.19 3.63
CA GLU A 129 3.86 21.77 3.05
C GLU A 129 3.91 21.66 1.53
N GLN A 130 4.56 22.62 0.84
CA GLN A 130 4.75 22.55 -0.61
C GLN A 130 5.55 21.32 -1.03
N ARG A 131 6.61 20.95 -0.29
CA ARG A 131 7.38 19.74 -0.59
C ARG A 131 6.56 18.47 -0.38
N ILE A 132 5.80 18.40 0.72
CA ILE A 132 4.91 17.26 1.00
C ILE A 132 3.86 17.15 -0.10
N THR A 133 3.29 18.28 -0.53
CA THR A 133 2.30 18.30 -1.62
C THR A 133 2.91 17.80 -2.92
N GLN A 134 4.12 18.23 -3.27
CA GLN A 134 4.82 17.77 -4.47
C GLN A 134 5.14 16.27 -4.41
N GLU A 135 5.65 15.79 -3.28
CA GLU A 135 5.90 14.35 -3.07
C GLU A 135 4.60 13.54 -3.19
N LEU A 136 3.50 14.04 -2.62
CA LEU A 136 2.20 13.40 -2.75
C LEU A 136 1.72 13.35 -4.21
N GLU A 137 1.86 14.43 -4.96
CA GLU A 137 1.55 14.46 -6.40
C GLU A 137 2.38 13.43 -7.18
N GLU A 138 3.68 13.31 -6.90
CA GLU A 138 4.56 12.31 -7.51
C GLU A 138 4.13 10.88 -7.15
N THR A 139 3.79 10.61 -5.88
CA THR A 139 3.29 9.30 -5.47
C THR A 139 1.94 8.95 -6.09
N MET A 140 1.03 9.92 -6.20
CA MET A 140 -0.27 9.74 -6.85
C MET A 140 -0.08 9.39 -8.33
N HIS A 141 0.82 10.09 -9.02
CA HIS A 141 1.14 9.78 -10.41
C HIS A 141 1.74 8.38 -10.58
N SER A 142 2.59 7.94 -9.66
CA SER A 142 3.13 6.58 -9.65
C SER A 142 2.03 5.54 -9.47
N LEU A 143 1.08 5.78 -8.56
CA LEU A 143 -0.06 4.88 -8.32
C LEU A 143 -0.98 4.79 -9.55
N ASP A 144 -1.24 5.91 -10.22
CA ASP A 144 -2.01 5.91 -11.48
C ASP A 144 -1.32 5.06 -12.55
N CYS A 145 0.01 5.17 -12.69
CA CYS A 145 0.78 4.33 -13.62
C CYS A 145 0.72 2.84 -13.26
N GLU A 146 0.74 2.50 -11.97
CA GLU A 146 0.61 1.11 -11.51
C GLU A 146 -0.80 0.56 -11.76
N LEU A 147 -1.83 1.38 -11.56
CA LEU A 147 -3.22 1.02 -11.86
C LEU A 147 -3.41 0.77 -13.35
N GLU A 148 -2.86 1.62 -14.21
CA GLU A 148 -2.94 1.45 -15.66
C GLU A 148 -2.27 0.14 -16.11
N LYS A 149 -1.09 -0.18 -15.57
CA LYS A 149 -0.42 -1.47 -15.81
C LYS A 149 -1.25 -2.65 -15.31
N ALA A 150 -1.88 -2.54 -14.15
CA ALA A 150 -2.74 -3.59 -13.61
C ALA A 150 -3.96 -3.82 -14.50
N VAL A 151 -4.55 -2.75 -15.04
CA VAL A 151 -5.67 -2.83 -16.00
C VAL A 151 -5.23 -3.47 -17.31
N GLU A 152 -4.07 -3.08 -17.86
CA GLU A 152 -3.51 -3.70 -19.07
C GLU A 152 -3.22 -5.20 -18.85
N ASN A 153 -2.65 -5.57 -17.72
CA ASN A 153 -2.42 -6.97 -17.34
C ASN A 153 -3.73 -7.76 -17.18
N ALA A 154 -4.76 -7.14 -16.60
CA ALA A 154 -6.07 -7.76 -16.48
C ALA A 154 -6.72 -7.97 -17.86
N GLN A 155 -6.58 -7.00 -18.77
CA GLN A 155 -7.11 -7.10 -20.13
C GLN A 155 -6.38 -8.18 -20.94
N THR A 156 -5.04 -8.22 -20.91
CA THR A 156 -4.26 -9.28 -21.57
C THR A 156 -4.57 -10.67 -21.02
N THR A 157 -4.81 -10.79 -19.70
CA THR A 157 -5.26 -12.03 -19.08
C THR A 157 -6.65 -12.43 -19.58
N LYS A 158 -7.58 -11.46 -19.67
CA LYS A 158 -8.91 -11.69 -20.22
C LYS A 158 -8.87 -12.15 -21.68
N ASP A 159 -8.07 -11.49 -22.51
CA ASP A 159 -7.90 -11.87 -23.92
C ASP A 159 -7.31 -13.27 -24.05
N SER A 160 -6.38 -13.63 -23.16
CA SER A 160 -5.79 -14.97 -23.10
C SER A 160 -6.83 -16.04 -22.69
N ILE A 161 -7.73 -15.72 -21.77
CA ILE A 161 -8.83 -16.61 -21.38
C ILE A 161 -9.76 -16.86 -22.57
N VAL A 162 -10.17 -15.82 -23.29
CA VAL A 162 -11.03 -15.94 -24.47
C VAL A 162 -10.37 -16.82 -25.55
N LEU A 163 -9.08 -16.64 -25.81
CA LEU A 163 -8.33 -17.46 -26.77
C LEU A 163 -8.30 -18.94 -26.34
N LEU A 164 -8.12 -19.21 -25.05
CA LEU A 164 -8.16 -20.57 -24.51
C LEU A 164 -9.55 -21.20 -24.60
N GLU A 165 -10.61 -20.43 -24.34
CA GLU A 165 -12.01 -20.87 -24.51
C GLU A 165 -12.29 -21.25 -25.97
N GLU A 166 -11.91 -20.40 -26.93
CA GLU A 166 -12.02 -20.71 -28.38
C GLU A 166 -11.24 -21.97 -28.76
N LYS A 167 -10.04 -22.15 -28.19
CA LYS A 167 -9.24 -23.36 -28.43
C LYS A 167 -9.90 -24.62 -27.87
N ILE A 168 -10.52 -24.53 -26.69
CA ILE A 168 -11.28 -25.64 -26.10
C ILE A 168 -12.46 -25.98 -26.99
N GLU A 169 -13.25 -24.98 -27.42
CA GLU A 169 -14.39 -25.19 -28.32
C GLU A 169 -13.97 -25.86 -29.63
N ASN A 170 -12.89 -25.40 -30.26
CA ASN A 170 -12.36 -26.01 -31.48
C ASN A 170 -11.92 -27.46 -31.26
N LEU A 171 -11.26 -27.76 -30.14
CA LEU A 171 -10.84 -29.14 -29.80
C LEU A 171 -12.05 -30.04 -29.50
N GLU A 172 -13.10 -29.51 -28.86
CA GLU A 172 -14.36 -30.23 -28.65
C GLU A 172 -15.07 -30.52 -29.97
N GLN A 173 -15.10 -29.56 -30.90
CA GLN A 173 -15.63 -29.76 -32.25
C GLN A 173 -14.80 -30.77 -33.04
N GLU A 174 -13.47 -30.75 -32.95
CA GLU A 174 -12.61 -31.76 -33.59
C GLU A 174 -12.83 -33.16 -32.98
N ALA A 175 -12.98 -33.26 -31.65
CA ALA A 175 -13.29 -34.52 -30.98
C ALA A 175 -14.67 -35.06 -31.39
N SER A 176 -15.68 -34.17 -31.49
CA SER A 176 -17.04 -34.51 -31.90
C SER A 176 -17.19 -34.79 -33.40
N GLY A 177 -16.43 -34.07 -34.23
CA GLY A 177 -16.36 -34.22 -35.69
C GLY A 177 -15.44 -35.36 -36.14
N SER A 178 -14.62 -35.90 -35.25
CA SER A 178 -14.06 -37.22 -35.46
C SER A 178 -15.22 -38.22 -35.38
N ASP A 179 -15.52 -38.87 -36.50
CA ASP A 179 -16.46 -39.99 -36.61
C ASP A 179 -16.17 -41.14 -35.62
N THR A 180 -15.15 -41.04 -34.76
CA THR A 180 -14.85 -42.02 -33.72
C THR A 180 -15.96 -42.09 -32.66
N ILE A 181 -16.57 -40.97 -32.25
CA ILE A 181 -17.69 -41.02 -31.27
C ILE A 181 -18.94 -41.59 -31.93
N ASN A 182 -19.24 -41.26 -33.19
CA ASN A 182 -20.36 -41.86 -33.91
C ASN A 182 -20.13 -43.35 -34.25
N VAL A 183 -18.88 -43.79 -34.44
CA VAL A 183 -18.55 -45.23 -34.58
C VAL A 183 -18.70 -45.98 -33.25
N ILE A 184 -18.49 -45.31 -32.11
CA ILE A 184 -18.66 -45.90 -30.78
C ILE A 184 -20.15 -45.87 -30.35
N ALA A 185 -20.87 -44.78 -30.63
CA ALA A 185 -22.29 -44.62 -30.30
C ALA A 185 -23.23 -45.37 -31.26
N SER A 186 -22.90 -45.48 -32.55
CA SER A 186 -23.67 -46.34 -33.49
C SER A 186 -23.45 -47.84 -33.24
N LYS A 187 -22.59 -48.20 -32.26
CA LYS A 187 -22.43 -49.55 -31.73
C LYS A 187 -23.07 -49.72 -30.35
N SER A 188 -23.96 -48.81 -29.94
CA SER A 188 -24.78 -48.98 -28.75
C SER A 188 -26.06 -49.80 -28.99
N ASP A 189 -26.11 -50.60 -30.06
CA ASP A 189 -26.99 -51.77 -30.10
C ASP A 189 -26.23 -52.94 -29.48
N GLY A 190 -26.23 -52.95 -28.15
CA GLY A 190 -25.71 -53.98 -27.24
C GLY A 190 -24.48 -54.75 -27.70
N LEU A 191 -23.27 -54.34 -27.29
CA LEU A 191 -22.04 -55.16 -27.21
C LEU A 191 -22.06 -56.42 -28.09
N GLN A 192 -22.16 -56.26 -29.42
CA GLN A 192 -22.09 -57.41 -30.31
C GLN A 192 -20.62 -57.74 -30.50
N LEU A 193 -20.18 -58.74 -29.74
CA LEU A 193 -18.92 -59.43 -29.98
C LEU A 193 -18.84 -59.82 -31.47
N PRO A 194 -17.67 -59.72 -32.11
CA PRO A 194 -17.53 -60.18 -33.49
C PRO A 194 -18.01 -61.64 -33.55
N LYS A 195 -18.96 -61.95 -34.43
CA LYS A 195 -19.39 -63.32 -34.74
C LYS A 195 -18.28 -64.03 -35.52
N VAL A 196 -17.11 -64.16 -34.91
CA VAL A 196 -16.15 -65.18 -35.27
C VAL A 196 -16.64 -66.45 -34.61
N SER A 197 -17.02 -67.41 -35.44
CA SER A 197 -17.31 -68.78 -35.04
C SER A 197 -16.05 -69.37 -34.43
N TYR A 198 -15.86 -69.20 -33.13
CA TYR A 198 -14.87 -69.96 -32.39
C TYR A 198 -15.43 -71.38 -32.25
N GLU A 199 -14.98 -72.31 -33.09
CA GLU A 199 -15.06 -73.77 -32.85
C GLU A 199 -14.15 -74.20 -31.68
N VAL A 200 -13.76 -73.25 -30.81
CA VAL A 200 -13.00 -73.51 -29.61
C VAL A 200 -14.01 -73.56 -28.47
N PRO A 201 -14.07 -74.67 -27.71
CA PRO A 201 -15.00 -74.78 -26.59
C PRO A 201 -14.82 -73.59 -25.66
N THR A 202 -15.94 -73.03 -25.22
CA THR A 202 -15.91 -71.92 -24.27
C THR A 202 -15.19 -72.34 -22.99
N MET A 203 -14.61 -71.40 -22.27
CA MET A 203 -13.87 -71.72 -21.04
C MET A 203 -14.75 -72.50 -20.05
N GLN A 204 -16.05 -72.19 -19.99
CA GLN A 204 -17.05 -72.92 -19.18
C GLN A 204 -17.25 -74.38 -19.63
N GLU A 205 -17.31 -74.66 -20.94
CA GLU A 205 -17.38 -76.03 -21.46
C GLU A 205 -16.09 -76.81 -21.19
N ASN A 206 -14.93 -76.14 -21.28
CA ASN A 206 -13.66 -76.74 -20.90
C ASN A 206 -13.63 -77.11 -19.41
N PHE A 207 -14.18 -76.27 -18.52
CA PHE A 207 -14.30 -76.60 -17.09
C PHE A 207 -15.21 -77.80 -16.81
N GLN A 208 -16.28 -77.98 -17.59
CA GLN A 208 -17.18 -79.13 -17.47
C GLN A 208 -16.53 -80.45 -17.96
N ASN A 209 -15.62 -80.36 -18.93
CA ASN A 209 -14.89 -81.51 -19.47
C ASN A 209 -13.64 -81.91 -18.67
N LEU A 210 -13.29 -81.19 -17.59
CA LEU A 210 -12.18 -81.56 -16.71
C LEU A 210 -12.56 -82.77 -15.84
N LYS A 211 -11.66 -83.75 -15.74
CA LYS A 211 -11.89 -84.97 -14.94
C LYS A 211 -12.07 -84.71 -13.44
N ASN A 212 -11.55 -83.60 -12.89
CA ASN A 212 -11.57 -83.29 -11.45
C ASN A 212 -11.68 -81.77 -11.16
N PRO A 213 -12.81 -81.11 -11.47
CA PRO A 213 -12.96 -79.67 -11.34
C PRO A 213 -12.89 -79.20 -9.86
N SER A 214 -13.30 -80.06 -8.93
CA SER A 214 -13.31 -79.75 -7.50
C SER A 214 -11.91 -79.64 -6.87
N MET A 215 -10.91 -80.37 -7.40
CA MET A 215 -9.51 -80.27 -6.99
C MET A 215 -8.90 -78.96 -7.47
N LEU A 216 -9.07 -78.64 -8.76
CA LEU A 216 -8.55 -77.41 -9.35
C LEU A 216 -9.14 -76.16 -8.67
N LEU A 217 -10.45 -76.18 -8.34
CA LEU A 217 -11.08 -75.08 -7.59
C LEU A 217 -10.53 -74.94 -6.17
N LYS A 218 -10.14 -76.04 -5.52
CA LYS A 218 -9.48 -75.98 -4.20
C LYS A 218 -8.07 -75.41 -4.31
N GLU A 219 -7.30 -75.84 -5.30
CA GLU A 219 -5.95 -75.31 -5.56
C GLU A 219 -5.98 -73.82 -5.93
N LEU A 220 -6.91 -73.41 -6.79
CA LEU A 220 -7.15 -72.00 -7.11
C LEU A 220 -7.55 -71.19 -5.88
N ARG A 221 -8.39 -71.75 -5.00
CA ARG A 221 -8.73 -71.10 -3.73
C ARG A 221 -7.51 -70.95 -2.82
N VAL A 222 -6.62 -71.95 -2.78
CA VAL A 222 -5.37 -71.87 -2.02
C VAL A 222 -4.47 -70.78 -2.61
N ILE A 223 -4.34 -70.71 -3.93
CA ILE A 223 -3.56 -69.66 -4.64
C ILE A 223 -4.14 -68.27 -4.37
N GLN A 224 -5.47 -68.10 -4.45
CA GLN A 224 -6.14 -66.83 -4.15
C GLN A 224 -6.00 -66.43 -2.67
N SER A 225 -5.84 -67.40 -1.78
CA SER A 225 -5.59 -67.16 -0.35
C SER A 225 -4.12 -66.88 -0.03
N THR A 226 -3.22 -66.90 -1.02
CA THR A 226 -1.82 -66.53 -0.80
C THR A 226 -1.68 -65.04 -0.54
N PRO A 227 -0.72 -64.61 0.30
CA PRO A 227 -0.55 -63.21 0.66
C PRO A 227 -0.30 -62.33 -0.58
N VAL A 228 0.43 -62.84 -1.57
CA VAL A 228 0.71 -62.13 -2.83
C VAL A 228 -0.57 -61.87 -3.63
N ALA A 229 -1.46 -62.86 -3.73
CA ALA A 229 -2.73 -62.71 -4.43
C ALA A 229 -3.66 -61.71 -3.72
N VAL A 230 -3.71 -61.76 -2.39
CA VAL A 230 -4.49 -60.81 -1.58
C VAL A 230 -3.96 -59.38 -1.70
N ASP A 231 -2.64 -59.20 -1.68
CA ASP A 231 -2.02 -57.88 -1.87
C ASP A 231 -2.32 -57.31 -3.26
N LEU A 232 -2.26 -58.14 -4.31
CA LEU A 232 -2.64 -57.73 -5.66
C LEU A 232 -4.11 -57.32 -5.74
N CYS A 233 -5.03 -58.12 -5.18
CA CYS A 233 -6.45 -57.76 -5.12
C CYS A 233 -6.66 -56.42 -4.40
N ARG A 234 -5.97 -56.19 -3.28
CA ARG A 234 -6.06 -54.93 -2.52
C ARG A 234 -5.53 -53.73 -3.31
N ILE A 235 -4.46 -53.91 -4.09
CA ILE A 235 -3.93 -52.84 -4.96
C ILE A 235 -4.95 -52.49 -6.04
N ILE A 236 -5.56 -53.51 -6.66
CA ILE A 236 -6.59 -53.33 -7.68
C ILE A 236 -7.79 -52.59 -7.08
N GLU A 237 -8.33 -53.03 -5.94
CA GLU A 237 -9.44 -52.37 -5.24
C GLU A 237 -9.13 -50.90 -4.90
N LYS A 238 -7.92 -50.62 -4.40
CA LYS A 238 -7.48 -49.25 -4.13
C LYS A 238 -7.41 -48.41 -5.40
N SER A 239 -6.92 -48.97 -6.50
CA SER A 239 -6.83 -48.24 -7.76
C SER A 239 -8.21 -47.84 -8.29
N TYR A 240 -9.21 -48.73 -8.18
CA TYR A 240 -10.59 -48.41 -8.54
C TYR A 240 -11.22 -47.40 -7.58
N SER A 241 -10.99 -47.52 -6.27
CA SER A 241 -11.50 -46.54 -5.30
C SER A 241 -10.93 -45.14 -5.48
N VAL A 242 -9.71 -45.00 -6.02
CA VAL A 242 -9.13 -43.69 -6.37
C VAL A 242 -9.80 -43.13 -7.61
N ILE A 243 -10.09 -43.97 -8.62
CA ILE A 243 -10.78 -43.55 -9.84
C ILE A 243 -12.23 -43.12 -9.53
N ASP A 244 -12.95 -43.87 -8.70
CA ASP A 244 -14.34 -43.53 -8.31
C ASP A 244 -14.46 -42.29 -7.41
N ALA A 245 -13.34 -41.83 -6.81
CA ALA A 245 -13.30 -40.63 -5.98
C ALA A 245 -12.83 -39.36 -6.72
N MET A 246 -12.43 -39.49 -8.00
CA MET A 246 -12.12 -38.37 -8.91
C MET A 246 -13.37 -37.95 -9.68
#